data_AF-A0A6V7XRV9-F1
#
_entry.id   AF-A0A6V7XRV9-F1
#
_cell.length_a   1.000
_cell.length_b   1.000
_cell.length_c   1.000
_cell.angle_alpha   90.00
_cell.angle_beta   90.00
_cell.angle_gamma   90.00
#
_symmetry.space_group_name_H-M   'P 1'
#
loop_
_entity.id
_entity.type
_entity.pdbx_description
1 polymer ?
#
loop_
_entity_poly.entity_id
_entity_poly.type
_entity_poly.pdbx_seq_one_letter_code
_entity_poly.pdbx_strand_id
1 'polypeptide(L)' 'MTNEFPYIFFTQNGKQIGKGIILKENFNLYKPCIWLNGFSIEANFGNDLKTKPFMYDISKHLVIKEFY' A
#
# COMPACT_ATOMS: atom_id res chain seq x y z
N MET A 1 22.48 -5.98 9.70
CA MET A 1 21.05 -6.16 9.34
C MET A 1 20.53 -4.81 8.94
N THR A 2 20.24 -4.59 7.66
CA THR A 2 19.55 -3.37 7.22
C THR A 2 18.16 -3.42 7.82
N ASN A 3 17.81 -2.45 8.66
CA ASN A 3 16.45 -2.30 9.17
C ASN A 3 15.59 -1.79 8.01
N GLU A 4 15.17 -2.71 7.14
CA GLU A 4 14.28 -2.42 6.03
C GLU A 4 12.87 -2.24 6.59
N PHE A 5 12.46 -0.98 6.65
CA PHE A 5 11.11 -0.61 7.05
C PHE A 5 10.18 -0.65 5.84
N PRO A 6 8.93 -1.11 5.99
CA PRO A 6 7.96 -1.03 4.92
C PRO A 6 7.71 0.44 4.53
N TYR A 7 7.34 0.67 3.26
CA TYR A 7 7.01 2.00 2.77
C TYR A 7 5.69 1.98 1.98
N ILE A 8 5.03 3.14 1.92
CA ILE A 8 3.80 3.35 1.15
C ILE A 8 4.04 4.49 0.17
N PHE A 9 3.52 4.36 -1.04
CA PHE A 9 3.46 5.43 -2.02
C PHE A 9 2.09 5.44 -2.68
N PHE A 10 1.75 6.55 -3.31
CA PHE A 10 0.47 6.73 -3.99
C PHE A 10 0.70 6.96 -5.46
N THR A 11 -0.23 6.51 -6.29
CA THR A 11 -0.24 6.79 -7.72
C THR A 11 -1.56 7.40 -8.13
N GLN A 12 -1.53 8.32 -9.09
CA GLN A 12 -2.70 8.82 -9.78
C GLN A 12 -2.52 8.53 -11.26
N ASN A 13 -3.47 7.81 -11.86
CA ASN A 13 -3.44 7.40 -13.27
C ASN A 13 -2.12 6.68 -13.65
N GLY A 14 -1.64 5.79 -12.79
CA GLY A 14 -0.42 4.99 -13.02
C GLY A 14 0.90 5.73 -12.76
N LYS A 15 0.88 7.03 -12.42
CA LYS A 15 2.09 7.79 -12.09
C LYS A 15 2.18 8.04 -10.59
N GLN A 16 3.35 7.84 -10.00
CA GLN A 16 3.57 8.15 -8.58
C GLN A 16 3.31 9.63 -8.28
N ILE A 17 2.60 9.89 -7.18
CA ILE A 17 2.35 11.22 -6.62
C ILE A 17 3.04 11.34 -5.25
N GLY A 18 3.75 12.44 -5.05
CA GLY A 18 4.51 12.67 -3.81
C GLY A 18 5.69 11.71 -3.61
N LYS A 19 6.28 11.77 -2.42
CA LYS A 19 7.36 10.87 -1.98
C LYS A 19 6.77 9.66 -1.26
N GLY A 20 7.46 8.52 -1.36
CA GLY A 20 7.16 7.37 -0.51
C GLY A 20 7.33 7.71 0.98
N ILE A 21 6.47 7.13 1.81
CA ILE A 21 6.46 7.30 3.26
C ILE A 21 7.03 6.01 3.86
N ILE A 22 8.17 6.12 4.55
CA ILE A 22 8.73 5.02 5.33
C ILE A 22 7.91 4.88 6.62
N LEU A 23 7.44 3.67 6.90
CA LEU A 23 6.69 3.36 8.10
C LEU A 23 7.66 3.05 9.24
N LYS A 24 7.54 3.77 10.36
CA LYS A 24 8.44 3.61 11.51
C LYS A 24 8.18 2.33 12.31
N GLU A 25 7.02 1.72 12.10
CA GLU A 25 6.57 0.52 12.80
C GLU A 25 6.29 -0.58 11.77
N ASN A 26 6.79 -1.77 12.04
CA ASN A 26 6.58 -2.94 11.21
C ASN A 26 5.37 -3.72 11.74
N PHE A 27 4.18 -3.35 11.25
CA PHE A 27 2.98 -4.12 11.56
C PHE A 27 2.89 -5.32 10.62
N ASN A 28 2.46 -6.45 11.16
CA ASN A 28 2.27 -7.68 10.38
C ASN A 28 1.08 -7.58 9.40
N LEU A 29 0.22 -6.55 9.53
CA LEU A 29 -0.98 -6.41 8.72
C LEU A 29 -1.36 -4.94 8.51
N TYR A 30 -1.48 -4.55 7.24
CA TYR A 30 -2.06 -3.27 6.83
C TYR A 30 -3.39 -3.52 6.10
N LYS A 31 -4.40 -2.69 6.38
CA LYS A 31 -5.73 -2.78 5.74
C LYS A 31 -6.05 -1.46 5.05
N PRO A 32 -6.59 -1.47 3.81
CA PRO A 32 -7.05 -0.25 3.16
C PRO A 32 -8.21 0.37 3.95
N CYS A 33 -8.22 1.69 4.07
CA CYS A 33 -9.28 2.47 4.72
C CYS A 33 -9.62 3.67 3.86
N ILE A 34 -10.91 3.95 3.69
CA ILE A 34 -11.41 5.08 2.89
C ILE A 34 -12.46 5.82 3.72
N TRP A 35 -12.27 7.12 3.89
CA TRP A 35 -13.23 8.01 4.53
C TRP A 35 -13.85 8.95 3.50
N LEU A 36 -15.17 9.05 3.48
CA LEU A 36 -15.93 9.85 2.52
C LEU A 36 -16.82 10.86 3.25
N ASN A 37 -17.01 12.04 2.66
CA ASN A 37 -17.94 13.05 3.17
C ASN A 37 -18.73 13.68 2.01
N GLY A 38 -19.97 13.24 1.79
CA GLY A 38 -20.85 13.78 0.75
C GLY A 38 -20.54 13.33 -0.69
N PHE A 39 -19.73 12.28 -0.87
CA PHE A 39 -19.35 11.75 -2.19
C PHE A 39 -19.56 10.24 -2.28
N SER A 40 -19.64 9.74 -3.52
CA SER A 40 -19.63 8.30 -3.82
C SER A 40 -18.36 7.95 -4.59
N ILE A 41 -17.80 6.78 -4.29
CA ILE A 41 -16.64 6.23 -5.00
C ILE A 41 -16.89 4.76 -5.32
N GLU A 42 -16.20 4.25 -6.33
CA GLU A 42 -16.06 2.82 -6.57
C GLU A 42 -14.64 2.40 -6.18
N ALA A 43 -14.52 1.45 -5.25
CA ALA A 43 -13.24 0.87 -4.87
C ALA A 43 -13.12 -0.53 -5.46
N ASN A 44 -12.03 -0.78 -6.20
CA ASN A 44 -11.73 -2.08 -6.78
C ASN A 44 -10.62 -2.77 -5.98
N PHE A 45 -10.99 -3.77 -5.18
CA PHE A 45 -10.08 -4.64 -4.44
C PHE A 45 -9.85 -6.00 -5.13
N GLY A 46 -10.32 -6.16 -6.37
CA GLY A 46 -10.41 -7.42 -7.09
C GLY A 46 -11.80 -8.06 -7.02
N ASN A 47 -12.01 -9.10 -7.84
CA ASN A 47 -13.34 -9.65 -8.11
C ASN A 47 -13.81 -10.73 -7.11
N ASP A 48 -12.89 -11.40 -6.41
CA ASP A 48 -13.23 -12.47 -5.47
C ASP A 48 -12.53 -12.26 -4.13
N LEU A 49 -13.20 -11.54 -3.23
CA LEU A 49 -12.66 -11.25 -1.90
C LEU A 49 -12.87 -12.39 -0.89
N LYS A 50 -13.68 -13.41 -1.22
CA LYS A 50 -13.93 -14.55 -0.33
C LYS A 50 -12.83 -15.59 -0.43
N THR A 51 -12.44 -15.94 -1.65
CA THR A 51 -11.35 -16.91 -1.87
C THR A 51 -10.00 -16.22 -2.07
N LYS A 52 -10.01 -14.98 -2.54
CA LYS A 52 -8.80 -14.19 -2.83
C LYS A 52 -8.92 -12.75 -2.29
N PRO A 53 -8.98 -12.58 -0.95
CA PRO A 53 -9.03 -11.27 -0.34
C PRO A 53 -7.87 -10.40 -0.83
N PHE A 54 -8.11 -9.10 -1.00
CA PHE A 54 -7.05 -8.15 -1.27
C PHE A 54 -6.08 -8.13 -0.08
N MET A 55 -4.90 -8.67 -0.30
CA MET A 55 -3.83 -8.70 0.68
C MET A 55 -2.56 -8.18 0.01
N TYR A 56 -2.06 -7.06 0.52
CA TYR A 56 -0.79 -6.52 0.07
C TYR A 56 0.33 -7.17 0.87
N ASP A 57 1.11 -8.02 0.21
CA ASP A 57 2.24 -8.71 0.83
C ASP A 57 3.50 -7.83 0.72
N ILE A 58 3.79 -7.12 1.82
CA ILE A 58 4.94 -6.21 1.91
C ILE A 58 6.29 -6.95 1.77
N SER A 59 6.34 -8.27 2.01
CA SER A 59 7.57 -9.05 1.87
C SER A 59 8.02 -9.19 0.42
N LYS A 60 7.12 -9.01 -0.54
CA LYS A 60 7.42 -9.04 -1.98
C LYS A 60 8.06 -7.75 -2.50
N HIS A 61 8.06 -6.70 -1.69
CA HIS A 61 8.52 -5.37 -2.06
C HIS A 61 9.63 -4.92 -1.12
N LEU A 62 10.70 -5.71 -1.06
CA LEU A 62 11.96 -5.31 -0.45
C LEU A 62 12.57 -4.23 -1.34
N VAL A 63 12.95 -3.09 -0.76
CA VAL A 63 13.46 -1.93 -1.49
C VAL A 63 14.76 -2.31 -2.20
N ILE A 64 14.70 -2.59 -3.50
CA ILE A 64 15.89 -2.66 -4.34
C ILE A 64 16.28 -1.23 -4.67
N LYS A 65 17.24 -0.68 -3.91
CA LYS A 65 18.13 0.46 -4.24
C LYS A 65 17.53 1.82 -4.69
N GLU A 66 16.24 1.97 -4.96
CA GLU A 66 15.67 3.23 -5.50
C GLU A 66 15.56 4.38 -4.48
N PHE A 67 15.91 4.13 -3.22
CA PHE A 67 15.93 5.13 -2.14
C PHE A 67 17.32 5.36 -1.52
N TYR A 68 18.38 4.77 -2.11
CA TYR A 68 19.77 4.98 -1.69
C TYR A 68 20.59 5.70 -2.78
#